data_AF-G2NA66-F1
#
_entry.id   AF-G2NA66-F1
#
_cell.length_a   1.000
_cell.length_b   1.000
_cell.length_c   1.000
_cell.angle_alpha   90.00
_cell.angle_beta   90.00
_cell.angle_gamma   90.00
#
_symmetry.space_group_name_H-M   'P 1'
#
loop_
_entity.id
_entity.type
_entity.pdbx_description
1 polymer ?
#
loop_
_entity_poly.entity_id
_entity_poly.type
_entity_poly.pdbx_seq_one_letter_code
_entity_poly.pdbx_strand_id
1 'polypeptide(L)'
;MRVFVTGASGWIGSAVVPELIGAGHQVVGLARSEASAAALTEAGAEVLRGTLDDLDILRGAAAETDGVIHLAFKHDIAFSGGFEEATDADRRAIDTFGEALAGTDRPFLIASGTVGLAPGRVATERDGLLPAPAGAPGATGPAGRFANAQATIALAERGVRSSVVRLPPTVHGDGDQGFLAAVVATAREKGVSGYIGDGANRWPAVHRSDAAHLFRLALEGAPAGSTLHAVADEGVPIRTLAEVIGRHLGLPVASVSPDDAAGHFAWLAGFLGMDSPTSSAYTRELLEWQPTGPGLVEDLDKGHYFAAPSV
;
A
#
# COMPACT_ATOMS: atom_id res chain seq x y z
N MET A 1 2.90 -23.43 -1.29
CA MET A 1 3.68 -22.93 -0.12
C MET A 1 2.73 -22.66 1.03
N ARG A 2 3.17 -22.80 2.28
CA ARG A 2 2.50 -22.26 3.48
C ARG A 2 3.03 -20.85 3.73
N VAL A 3 2.17 -19.84 3.72
CA VAL A 3 2.55 -18.42 3.70
C VAL A 3 1.97 -17.72 4.92
N PHE A 4 2.81 -17.07 5.72
CA PHE A 4 2.36 -16.22 6.82
C PHE A 4 2.07 -14.81 6.32
N VAL A 5 0.88 -14.28 6.62
CA VAL A 5 0.44 -12.96 6.18
C VAL A 5 0.02 -12.10 7.37
N THR A 6 0.70 -10.98 7.60
CA THR A 6 0.19 -9.96 8.52
C THR A 6 -0.68 -8.96 7.78
N GLY A 7 -1.69 -8.39 8.44
CA GLY A 7 -2.61 -7.46 7.79
C GLY A 7 -3.53 -8.19 6.79
N ALA A 8 -3.65 -9.51 6.95
CA ALA A 8 -4.36 -10.42 6.06
C ALA A 8 -5.86 -10.09 5.93
N SER A 9 -6.49 -9.55 6.97
CA SER A 9 -7.89 -9.09 6.92
C SER A 9 -8.03 -7.62 6.51
N GLY A 10 -6.94 -6.93 6.20
CA GLY A 10 -6.93 -5.51 5.81
C GLY A 10 -7.28 -5.30 4.34
N TRP A 11 -7.27 -4.04 3.89
CA TRP A 11 -7.65 -3.68 2.51
C TRP A 11 -6.89 -4.50 1.44
N ILE A 12 -5.55 -4.44 1.46
CA ILE A 12 -4.69 -5.20 0.54
C ILE A 12 -4.72 -6.70 0.86
N GLY A 13 -4.63 -7.04 2.15
CA GLY A 13 -4.60 -8.44 2.60
C GLY A 13 -5.82 -9.24 2.16
N SER A 14 -7.02 -8.64 2.23
CA SER A 14 -8.27 -9.29 1.83
C SER A 14 -8.36 -9.59 0.33
N ALA A 15 -7.50 -8.98 -0.50
CA ALA A 15 -7.32 -9.36 -1.91
C ALA A 15 -6.18 -10.39 -2.08
N VAL A 16 -5.09 -10.23 -1.33
CA VAL A 16 -3.92 -11.14 -1.38
C VAL A 16 -4.26 -12.55 -0.88
N VAL A 17 -5.04 -12.68 0.19
CA VAL A 17 -5.36 -13.99 0.79
C VAL A 17 -6.10 -14.90 -0.20
N PRO A 18 -7.21 -14.47 -0.84
CA PRO A 18 -7.87 -15.29 -1.86
C PRO A 18 -7.00 -15.57 -3.08
N GLU A 19 -6.19 -14.61 -3.53
CA GLU A 19 -5.25 -14.78 -4.65
C GLU A 19 -4.23 -15.90 -4.36
N LEU A 20 -3.65 -15.90 -3.16
CA LEU A 20 -2.71 -16.95 -2.73
C LEU A 20 -3.39 -18.32 -2.65
N ILE A 21 -4.58 -18.38 -2.05
CA ILE A 21 -5.34 -19.64 -1.91
C ILE A 21 -5.74 -20.17 -3.28
N GLY A 22 -6.22 -19.30 -4.18
CA GLY A 22 -6.59 -19.65 -5.55
C GLY A 22 -5.43 -20.23 -6.36
N ALA A 23 -4.20 -19.79 -6.07
CA ALA A 23 -2.98 -20.34 -6.64
C ALA A 23 -2.43 -21.60 -5.92
N GLY A 24 -3.15 -22.13 -4.93
CA GLY A 24 -2.80 -23.37 -4.24
C GLY A 24 -1.84 -23.19 -3.06
N HIS A 25 -1.64 -21.96 -2.58
CA HIS A 25 -0.91 -21.71 -1.33
C HIS A 25 -1.82 -21.93 -0.12
N GLN A 26 -1.24 -22.38 1.00
CA GLN A 26 -1.90 -22.36 2.30
C GLN A 26 -1.56 -21.03 2.98
N VAL A 27 -2.56 -20.34 3.52
CA VAL A 27 -2.34 -19.04 4.16
C VAL A 27 -2.57 -19.16 5.66
N VAL A 28 -1.61 -18.65 6.44
CA VAL A 28 -1.74 -18.40 7.88
C VAL A 28 -1.83 -16.89 8.07
N GLY A 29 -3.00 -16.38 8.45
CA GLY A 29 -3.23 -14.95 8.61
C GLY A 29 -3.18 -14.52 10.08
N LEU A 30 -2.44 -13.45 10.38
CA LEU A 30 -2.44 -12.83 11.71
C LEU A 30 -3.74 -12.05 11.94
N ALA A 31 -4.45 -12.36 13.03
CA ALA A 31 -5.70 -11.70 13.41
C ALA A 31 -5.64 -11.11 14.82
N ARG A 32 -5.84 -9.78 14.91
CA ARG A 32 -5.88 -9.05 16.19
C ARG A 32 -7.24 -9.01 16.87
N SER A 33 -8.32 -9.32 16.14
CA SER A 33 -9.71 -9.24 16.64
C SER A 33 -10.55 -10.42 16.17
N GLU A 34 -11.65 -10.72 16.86
CA GLU A 34 -12.56 -11.81 16.45
C GLU A 34 -13.12 -11.58 15.03
N ALA A 35 -13.43 -10.32 14.68
CA ALA A 35 -13.85 -9.96 13.33
C ALA A 35 -12.78 -10.29 12.28
N SER A 36 -11.51 -9.96 12.54
CA SER A 36 -10.40 -10.35 11.65
C SER A 36 -10.25 -11.87 11.53
N ALA A 37 -10.43 -12.61 12.63
CA ALA A 37 -10.35 -14.07 12.62
C ALA A 37 -11.50 -14.70 11.81
N ALA A 38 -12.72 -14.18 11.96
CA ALA A 38 -13.88 -14.62 11.21
C ALA A 38 -13.68 -14.40 9.70
N ALA A 39 -13.25 -13.19 9.30
CA ALA A 39 -13.00 -12.86 7.90
C ALA A 39 -11.91 -13.76 7.27
N LEU A 40 -10.86 -14.10 8.02
CA LEU A 40 -9.83 -15.02 7.52
C LEU A 40 -10.32 -16.46 7.40
N THR A 41 -11.08 -16.94 8.40
CA THR A 41 -11.72 -18.26 8.33
C THR A 41 -12.64 -18.36 7.12
N GLU A 42 -13.46 -17.33 6.88
CA GLU A 42 -14.37 -17.26 5.73
C GLU A 42 -13.60 -17.26 4.39
N ALA A 43 -12.45 -16.57 4.34
CA ALA A 43 -11.57 -16.58 3.18
C ALA A 43 -10.80 -17.91 2.99
N GLY A 44 -10.93 -18.88 3.90
CA GLY A 44 -10.25 -20.18 3.84
C GLY A 44 -8.82 -20.18 4.37
N ALA A 45 -8.41 -19.14 5.10
CA ALA A 45 -7.10 -19.05 5.73
C ALA A 45 -7.10 -19.63 7.16
N GLU A 46 -5.97 -20.18 7.57
CA GLU A 46 -5.70 -20.53 8.96
C GLU A 46 -5.49 -19.25 9.78
N VAL A 47 -6.09 -19.19 10.97
CA VAL A 47 -6.01 -18.01 11.84
C VAL A 47 -4.91 -18.20 12.88
N LEU A 48 -3.97 -17.26 12.92
CA LEU A 48 -3.06 -17.08 14.03
C LEU A 48 -3.47 -15.85 14.84
N ARG A 49 -3.87 -16.05 16.10
CA ARG A 49 -4.27 -14.94 16.99
C ARG A 49 -3.04 -14.19 17.47
N GLY A 50 -3.05 -12.86 17.34
CA GLY A 50 -1.96 -12.01 17.80
C GLY A 50 -1.98 -10.63 17.15
N THR A 51 -1.03 -9.81 17.55
CA THR A 51 -0.81 -8.45 17.09
C THR A 51 0.61 -8.28 16.55
N LEU A 52 0.91 -7.12 15.97
CA LEU A 52 2.26 -6.81 15.52
C LEU A 52 3.28 -6.65 16.65
N ASP A 53 2.81 -6.46 17.89
CA ASP A 53 3.70 -6.31 19.04
C ASP A 53 4.08 -7.68 19.65
N ASP A 54 3.40 -8.76 19.25
CA ASP A 54 3.66 -10.12 19.72
C ASP A 54 4.82 -10.76 18.94
N LEU A 55 6.04 -10.23 19.13
CA LEU A 55 7.22 -10.60 18.31
C LEU A 55 7.57 -12.09 18.37
N ASP A 56 7.28 -12.79 19.47
CA ASP A 56 7.50 -14.23 19.56
C ASP A 56 6.54 -15.02 18.66
N ILE A 57 5.29 -14.56 18.53
CA ILE A 57 4.30 -15.13 17.61
C ILE A 57 4.76 -14.90 16.17
N LEU A 58 5.23 -13.69 15.86
CA LEU A 58 5.74 -13.34 14.54
C LEU A 58 6.95 -14.21 14.15
N ARG A 59 7.89 -14.39 15.08
CA ARG A 59 9.10 -15.21 14.88
C ARG A 59 8.75 -16.67 14.65
N GLY A 60 7.87 -17.24 15.47
CA GLY A 60 7.41 -18.63 15.32
C GLY A 60 6.72 -18.86 13.97
N ALA A 61 5.78 -17.99 13.62
CA ALA A 61 5.06 -18.09 12.35
C ALA A 61 5.98 -18.00 11.14
N ALA A 62 6.97 -17.10 11.15
CA ALA A 62 7.96 -17.01 10.07
C ALA A 62 8.84 -18.27 9.97
N ALA A 63 9.25 -18.85 11.09
CA ALA A 63 10.05 -20.07 11.10
C ALA A 63 9.27 -21.30 10.58
N GLU A 64 7.98 -21.38 10.88
CA GLU A 64 7.08 -22.50 10.53
C GLU A 64 6.44 -22.40 9.14
N THR A 65 6.66 -21.30 8.42
CA THR A 65 6.11 -21.08 7.07
C THR A 65 7.20 -20.99 6.00
N ASP A 66 6.81 -21.20 4.75
CA ASP A 66 7.71 -21.17 3.60
C ASP A 66 7.98 -19.74 3.11
N GLY A 67 7.25 -18.74 3.60
CA GLY A 67 7.39 -17.34 3.20
C GLY A 67 6.47 -16.41 3.97
N VAL A 68 6.81 -15.12 3.99
CA VAL A 68 6.10 -14.08 4.75
C VAL A 68 5.68 -12.92 3.84
N ILE A 69 4.42 -12.49 3.93
CA ILE A 69 3.95 -11.22 3.36
C ILE A 69 3.47 -10.31 4.51
N HIS A 70 4.18 -9.21 4.72
CA HIS A 70 3.92 -8.25 5.78
C HIS A 70 3.18 -7.03 5.22
N LEU A 71 1.86 -6.99 5.43
CA LEU A 71 0.98 -5.90 4.98
C LEU A 71 0.43 -5.05 6.13
N ALA A 72 0.63 -5.49 7.38
CA ALA A 72 0.15 -4.75 8.53
C ALA A 72 1.04 -3.55 8.81
N PHE A 73 0.41 -2.39 8.97
CA PHE A 73 1.02 -1.17 9.49
C PHE A 73 -0.01 -0.52 10.42
N LYS A 74 0.44 0.07 11.54
CA LYS A 74 -0.44 0.68 12.55
C LYS A 74 -0.99 2.03 12.09
N HIS A 75 -1.81 2.02 11.03
CA HIS A 75 -2.37 3.22 10.40
C HIS A 75 -3.22 4.05 11.36
N ASP A 76 -3.90 3.41 12.31
CA ASP A 76 -4.66 4.07 13.37
C ASP A 76 -3.79 4.99 14.22
N ILE A 77 -2.59 4.53 14.59
CA ILE A 77 -1.60 5.33 15.32
C ILE A 77 -0.95 6.36 14.39
N ALA A 78 -0.57 5.94 13.18
CA ALA A 78 0.14 6.80 12.24
C ALA A 78 -0.66 8.05 11.85
N PHE A 79 -1.95 7.89 11.61
CA PHE A 79 -2.84 9.00 11.24
C PHE A 79 -3.45 9.76 12.43
N SER A 80 -3.14 9.35 13.67
CA SER A 80 -3.46 10.11 14.88
C SER A 80 -2.25 10.86 15.46
N GLY A 81 -1.17 11.00 14.69
CA GLY A 81 0.04 11.73 15.08
C GLY A 81 1.21 10.87 15.58
N GLY A 82 1.04 9.55 15.69
CA GLY A 82 2.08 8.60 16.13
C GLY A 82 2.80 7.91 14.97
N PHE A 83 3.13 8.64 13.90
CA PHE A 83 3.72 8.03 12.70
C PHE A 83 5.08 7.34 12.98
N GLU A 84 5.90 7.95 13.85
CA GLU A 84 7.19 7.37 14.27
C GLU A 84 6.98 6.06 15.03
N GLU A 85 6.06 6.03 16.01
CA GLU A 85 5.72 4.81 16.75
C GLU A 85 5.25 3.67 15.82
N ALA A 86 4.39 4.00 14.85
CA ALA A 86 3.92 3.03 13.86
C ALA A 86 5.06 2.50 12.98
N THR A 87 6.00 3.37 12.59
CA THR A 87 7.20 3.01 11.81
C THR A 87 8.16 2.14 12.62
N ASP A 88 8.35 2.43 13.91
CA ASP A 88 9.19 1.63 14.79
C ASP A 88 8.59 0.24 15.05
N ALA A 89 7.25 0.16 15.19
CA ALA A 89 6.57 -1.14 15.30
C ALA A 89 6.74 -1.98 14.02
N ASP A 90 6.58 -1.35 12.86
CA ASP A 90 6.84 -1.96 11.54
C ASP A 90 8.31 -2.42 11.45
N ARG A 91 9.26 -1.59 11.89
CA ARG A 91 10.69 -1.94 11.92
C ARG A 91 10.97 -3.18 12.77
N ARG A 92 10.41 -3.25 13.99
CA ARG A 92 10.58 -4.42 14.88
C ARG A 92 10.03 -5.70 14.27
N ALA A 93 8.89 -5.64 13.58
CA ALA A 93 8.33 -6.78 12.88
C ALA A 93 9.24 -7.23 11.72
N ILE A 94 9.71 -6.28 10.90
CA ILE A 94 10.65 -6.54 9.80
C ILE A 94 11.94 -7.18 10.29
N ASP A 95 12.53 -6.66 11.37
CA ASP A 95 13.73 -7.24 11.99
C ASP A 95 13.49 -8.67 12.49
N THR A 96 12.34 -8.89 13.15
CA THR A 96 11.95 -10.20 13.65
C THR A 96 11.81 -11.23 12.52
N PHE A 97 11.17 -10.86 11.41
CA PHE A 97 11.06 -11.73 10.24
C PHE A 97 12.41 -11.95 9.56
N GLY A 98 13.20 -10.90 9.40
CA GLY A 98 14.54 -10.98 8.81
C GLY A 98 15.49 -11.88 9.60
N GLU A 99 15.39 -11.87 10.92
CA GLU A 99 16.12 -12.81 11.79
C GLU A 99 15.64 -14.25 11.64
N ALA A 100 14.33 -14.48 11.68
CA ALA A 100 13.75 -15.82 11.57
C ALA A 100 14.05 -16.49 10.22
N LEU A 101 14.16 -15.69 9.15
CA LEU A 101 14.34 -16.18 7.78
C LEU A 101 15.80 -16.13 7.30
N ALA A 102 16.75 -15.64 8.11
CA ALA A 102 18.14 -15.49 7.71
C ALA A 102 18.75 -16.83 7.25
N GLY A 103 19.40 -16.82 6.08
CA GLY A 103 20.05 -17.98 5.48
C GLY A 103 19.10 -19.04 4.91
N THR A 104 17.78 -18.80 4.88
CA THR A 104 16.79 -19.78 4.42
C THR A 104 16.44 -19.68 2.94
N ASP A 105 16.78 -18.57 2.29
CA ASP A 105 16.31 -18.19 0.94
C ASP A 105 14.77 -18.09 0.79
N ARG A 106 14.04 -18.14 1.90
CA ARG A 106 12.57 -18.01 1.88
C ARG A 106 12.15 -16.58 1.52
N PRO A 107 11.07 -16.40 0.75
CA PRO A 107 10.59 -15.08 0.37
C PRO A 107 10.03 -14.30 1.57
N PHE A 108 10.40 -13.01 1.63
CA PHE A 108 9.86 -12.06 2.60
C PHE A 108 9.50 -10.75 1.89
N LEU A 109 8.22 -10.40 1.92
CA LEU A 109 7.68 -9.25 1.21
C LEU A 109 7.10 -8.25 2.19
N ILE A 110 7.34 -6.96 1.97
CA ILE A 110 6.64 -5.88 2.68
C ILE A 110 5.91 -4.97 1.69
N ALA A 111 4.84 -4.33 2.17
CA ALA A 111 4.24 -3.21 1.47
C ALA A 111 4.96 -1.89 1.83
N SER A 112 5.20 -1.04 0.83
CA SER A 112 5.61 0.36 1.00
C SER A 112 4.79 1.29 0.07
N GLY A 113 5.07 2.59 0.03
CA GLY A 113 4.34 3.56 -0.80
C GLY A 113 5.20 4.15 -1.93
N THR A 114 4.57 4.82 -2.90
CA THR A 114 5.28 5.58 -3.95
C THR A 114 5.30 7.10 -3.72
N VAL A 115 4.44 7.61 -2.84
CA VAL A 115 4.33 9.06 -2.54
C VAL A 115 5.65 9.62 -2.04
N GLY A 116 6.17 10.64 -2.72
CA GLY A 116 7.40 11.34 -2.33
C GLY A 116 8.69 10.61 -2.70
N LEU A 117 8.60 9.54 -3.50
CA LEU A 117 9.76 8.72 -3.90
C LEU A 117 10.74 9.46 -4.82
N ALA A 118 10.24 10.24 -5.79
CA ALA A 118 11.07 11.00 -6.73
C ALA A 118 10.41 12.35 -7.10
N PRO A 119 10.47 13.38 -6.24
CA PRO A 119 9.86 14.67 -6.52
C PRO A 119 10.33 15.28 -7.85
N GLY A 120 9.38 15.73 -8.67
CA GLY A 120 9.66 16.44 -9.93
C GLY A 120 9.98 15.58 -11.14
N ARG A 121 9.92 14.24 -11.04
CA ARG A 121 10.07 13.32 -12.18
C ARG A 121 9.28 12.03 -11.98
N VAL A 122 9.20 11.22 -13.03
CA VAL A 122 8.64 9.86 -12.93
C VAL A 122 9.56 9.00 -12.05
N ALA A 123 8.98 8.40 -11.01
CA ALA A 123 9.65 7.45 -10.15
C ALA A 123 9.76 6.07 -10.83
N THR A 124 10.85 5.36 -10.55
CA THR A 124 11.16 4.02 -11.06
C THR A 124 11.56 3.12 -9.90
N GLU A 125 11.59 1.82 -10.12
CA GLU A 125 11.97 0.82 -9.11
C GLU A 125 13.40 0.98 -8.60
N ARG A 126 14.23 1.76 -9.30
CA ARG A 126 15.60 2.13 -8.89
C ARG A 126 15.64 3.27 -7.86
N ASP A 127 14.54 3.96 -7.65
CA ASP A 127 14.47 5.09 -6.74
C ASP A 127 14.33 4.64 -5.29
N GLY A 128 14.88 5.43 -4.36
CA GLY A 128 14.84 5.12 -2.93
C GLY A 128 15.62 3.87 -2.52
N LEU A 129 16.47 3.31 -3.38
CA LEU A 129 17.33 2.16 -3.07
C LEU A 129 18.60 2.54 -2.29
N LEU A 130 19.02 3.81 -2.38
CA LEU A 130 20.20 4.31 -1.68
C LEU A 130 19.83 4.90 -0.32
N PRO A 131 20.65 4.69 0.73
CA PRO A 131 20.46 5.34 2.02
C PRO A 131 20.26 6.84 1.84
N ALA A 132 19.32 7.42 2.58
CA ALA A 132 19.20 8.87 2.64
C ALA A 132 20.55 9.48 3.07
N PRO A 133 20.98 10.62 2.51
CA PRO A 133 22.22 11.28 2.92
C PRO A 133 22.27 11.47 4.44
N ALA A 134 23.43 11.22 5.05
CA ALA A 134 23.64 11.44 6.48
C ALA A 134 23.29 12.90 6.83
N GLY A 135 22.37 13.10 7.78
CA GLY A 135 21.87 14.43 8.18
C GLY A 135 20.53 14.83 7.58
N ALA A 136 19.87 13.96 6.80
CA ALA A 136 18.43 14.10 6.56
C ALA A 136 17.68 14.11 7.91
N PRO A 137 16.67 14.98 8.11
CA PRO A 137 15.86 14.98 9.32
C PRO A 137 15.40 13.56 9.68
N GLY A 138 15.35 13.23 10.96
CA GLY A 138 14.82 11.95 11.45
C GLY A 138 13.55 11.60 10.67
N ALA A 139 13.50 10.39 10.14
CA ALA A 139 12.57 10.01 9.07
C ALA A 139 11.12 10.00 9.59
N THR A 140 10.48 11.17 9.59
CA THR A 140 9.08 11.35 9.97
C THR A 140 8.18 11.24 8.74
N GLY A 141 6.97 10.70 8.90
CA GLY A 141 6.06 10.50 7.78
C GLY A 141 6.59 9.47 6.77
N PRO A 142 6.29 9.62 5.46
CA PRO A 142 6.64 8.64 4.42
C PRO A 142 8.11 8.19 4.38
N ALA A 143 9.04 9.04 4.84
CA ALA A 143 10.47 8.71 4.91
C ALA A 143 10.76 7.52 5.83
N GLY A 144 10.02 7.35 6.93
CA GLY A 144 10.19 6.22 7.85
C GLY A 144 9.86 4.88 7.18
N ARG A 145 8.80 4.85 6.38
CA ARG A 145 8.44 3.67 5.58
C ARG A 145 9.44 3.38 4.46
N PHE A 146 10.13 4.39 3.94
CA PHE A 146 11.23 4.19 3.00
C PHE A 146 12.46 3.60 3.68
N ALA A 147 12.80 4.03 4.89
CA ALA A 147 13.87 3.41 5.67
C ALA A 147 13.58 1.91 5.95
N ASN A 148 12.34 1.58 6.33
CA ASN A 148 11.92 0.19 6.51
C ASN A 148 11.96 -0.63 5.22
N ALA A 149 11.60 -0.03 4.07
CA ALA A 149 11.78 -0.64 2.75
C ALA A 149 13.25 -0.95 2.45
N GLN A 150 14.14 0.02 2.62
CA GLN A 150 15.59 -0.16 2.38
C GLN A 150 16.17 -1.27 3.23
N ALA A 151 15.84 -1.25 4.51
CA ALA A 151 16.37 -2.23 5.43
C ALA A 151 15.72 -3.63 5.27
N THR A 152 14.56 -3.74 4.60
CA THR A 152 14.02 -5.02 4.11
C THR A 152 14.82 -5.53 2.91
N ILE A 153 15.11 -4.68 1.93
CA ILE A 153 15.94 -5.05 0.77
C ILE A 153 17.32 -5.55 1.20
N ALA A 154 17.93 -4.90 2.20
CA ALA A 154 19.23 -5.30 2.76
C ALA A 154 19.24 -6.72 3.37
N LEU A 155 18.07 -7.31 3.71
CA LEU A 155 18.01 -8.70 4.20
C LEU A 155 18.46 -9.72 3.16
N ALA A 156 18.52 -9.35 1.87
CA ALA A 156 19.12 -10.16 0.82
C ALA A 156 20.58 -10.53 1.12
N GLU A 157 21.34 -9.62 1.74
CA GLU A 157 22.73 -9.86 2.16
C GLU A 157 22.83 -10.93 3.26
N ARG A 158 21.71 -11.20 3.95
CA ARG A 158 21.59 -12.22 5.01
C ARG A 158 20.96 -13.51 4.50
N GLY A 159 20.84 -13.70 3.19
CA GLY A 159 20.25 -14.91 2.58
C GLY A 159 18.74 -15.02 2.78
N VAL A 160 18.03 -13.89 2.91
CA VAL A 160 16.56 -13.83 2.83
C VAL A 160 16.19 -13.42 1.40
N ARG A 161 15.22 -14.07 0.76
CA ARG A 161 14.73 -13.64 -0.56
C ARG A 161 13.75 -12.46 -0.40
N SER A 162 14.27 -11.35 0.12
CA SER A 162 13.45 -10.20 0.50
C SER A 162 13.06 -9.34 -0.71
N SER A 163 11.87 -8.75 -0.67
CA SER A 163 11.45 -7.76 -1.66
C SER A 163 10.48 -6.73 -1.07
N VAL A 164 10.36 -5.60 -1.75
CA VAL A 164 9.43 -4.51 -1.40
C VAL A 164 8.47 -4.31 -2.54
N VAL A 165 7.17 -4.33 -2.24
CA VAL A 165 6.11 -3.94 -3.19
C VAL A 165 5.60 -2.56 -2.80
N ARG A 166 5.89 -1.55 -3.64
CA ARG A 166 5.41 -0.18 -3.44
C ARG A 166 4.04 -0.01 -4.07
N LEU A 167 3.09 0.43 -3.26
CA LEU A 167 1.72 0.70 -3.65
C LEU A 167 1.55 2.19 -3.99
N PRO A 168 0.73 2.53 -4.99
CA PRO A 168 0.38 3.90 -5.32
C PRO A 168 -0.42 4.57 -4.19
N PRO A 169 -0.62 5.91 -4.27
CA PRO A 169 -1.51 6.63 -3.35
C PRO A 169 -2.93 6.05 -3.31
N THR A 170 -3.37 5.43 -4.41
CA THR A 170 -4.71 4.84 -4.53
C THR A 170 -4.62 3.42 -5.05
N VAL A 171 -4.85 2.46 -4.15
CA VAL A 171 -5.15 1.06 -4.50
C VAL A 171 -6.66 0.91 -4.48
N HIS A 172 -7.29 1.03 -5.64
CA HIS A 172 -8.74 1.19 -5.75
C HIS A 172 -9.49 -0.14 -5.87
N GLY A 173 -10.80 -0.07 -5.64
CA GLY A 173 -11.74 -1.17 -5.76
C GLY A 173 -12.95 -0.94 -4.86
N ASP A 174 -13.97 -1.80 -5.00
CA ASP A 174 -15.18 -1.71 -4.19
C ASP A 174 -14.87 -1.91 -2.69
N GLY A 175 -15.36 -0.97 -1.86
CA GLY A 175 -15.12 -0.90 -0.43
C GLY A 175 -13.87 -0.13 0.00
N ASP A 176 -13.16 0.55 -0.91
CA ASP A 176 -11.99 1.36 -0.57
C ASP A 176 -12.35 2.48 0.41
N GLN A 177 -11.53 2.64 1.44
CA GLN A 177 -11.67 3.67 2.49
C GLN A 177 -10.40 4.55 2.58
N GLY A 178 -9.54 4.49 1.56
CA GLY A 178 -8.29 5.23 1.49
C GLY A 178 -8.44 6.67 1.02
N PHE A 179 -7.41 7.18 0.36
CA PHE A 179 -7.31 8.60 0.00
C PHE A 179 -8.44 9.05 -0.92
N LEU A 180 -8.84 8.21 -1.88
CA LEU A 180 -9.91 8.56 -2.82
C LEU A 180 -11.27 8.68 -2.13
N ALA A 181 -11.62 7.75 -1.24
CA ALA A 181 -12.84 7.82 -0.44
C ALA A 181 -12.87 9.08 0.43
N ALA A 182 -11.73 9.47 1.01
CA ALA A 182 -11.62 10.70 1.77
C ALA A 182 -11.76 11.97 0.91
N VAL A 183 -11.24 11.99 -0.34
CA VAL A 183 -11.48 13.09 -1.29
C VAL A 183 -12.96 13.21 -1.64
N VAL A 184 -13.64 12.08 -1.87
CA VAL A 184 -15.09 12.05 -2.11
C VAL A 184 -15.87 12.57 -0.90
N ALA A 185 -15.48 12.18 0.31
CA ALA A 185 -16.09 12.66 1.55
C ALA A 185 -15.92 14.18 1.71
N THR A 186 -14.71 14.71 1.46
CA THR A 186 -14.46 16.16 1.46
C THR A 186 -15.34 16.88 0.44
N ALA A 187 -15.48 16.34 -0.77
CA ALA A 187 -16.33 16.96 -1.79
C ALA A 187 -17.79 17.07 -1.33
N ARG A 188 -18.33 16.01 -0.70
CA ARG A 188 -19.68 16.03 -0.10
C ARG A 188 -19.80 17.07 1.02
N GLU A 189 -18.83 17.11 1.92
CA GLU A 189 -18.83 18.04 3.06
C GLU A 189 -18.79 19.51 2.60
N LYS A 190 -17.94 19.82 1.62
CA LYS A 190 -17.72 21.18 1.13
C LYS A 190 -18.74 21.61 0.06
N GLY A 191 -19.48 20.68 -0.53
CA GLY A 191 -20.40 20.94 -1.63
C GLY A 191 -19.69 21.34 -2.94
N VAL A 192 -18.41 21.00 -3.08
CA VAL A 192 -17.59 21.28 -4.26
C VAL A 192 -16.52 20.19 -4.39
N SER A 193 -16.31 19.70 -5.61
CA SER A 193 -15.18 18.80 -5.88
C SER A 193 -13.93 19.63 -6.20
N GLY A 194 -13.06 19.77 -5.22
CA GLY A 194 -11.86 20.60 -5.31
C GLY A 194 -10.65 19.89 -5.93
N TYR A 195 -9.78 20.66 -6.58
CA TYR A 195 -8.39 20.27 -6.90
C TYR A 195 -7.42 21.43 -6.59
N ILE A 196 -6.18 21.16 -6.21
CA ILE A 196 -5.22 22.21 -5.83
C ILE A 196 -4.58 22.82 -7.09
N GLY A 197 -4.53 24.16 -7.16
CA GLY A 197 -3.86 24.86 -8.27
C GLY A 197 -4.51 24.54 -9.62
N ASP A 198 -3.72 24.11 -10.60
CA ASP A 198 -4.24 23.66 -11.90
C ASP A 198 -4.69 22.18 -11.90
N GLY A 199 -4.40 21.43 -10.83
CA GLY A 199 -4.69 20.02 -10.66
C GLY A 199 -3.94 19.10 -11.63
N ALA A 200 -2.81 19.57 -12.18
CA ALA A 200 -1.96 18.81 -13.10
C ALA A 200 -1.09 17.77 -12.39
N ASN A 201 -0.99 17.80 -11.06
CA ASN A 201 -0.31 16.76 -10.32
C ASN A 201 -1.05 15.43 -10.46
N ARG A 202 -0.31 14.33 -10.44
CA ARG A 202 -0.77 13.01 -10.84
C ARG A 202 -0.56 12.00 -9.74
N TRP A 203 -1.56 11.16 -9.56
CA TRP A 203 -1.48 9.99 -8.69
C TRP A 203 -1.63 8.71 -9.52
N PRO A 204 -0.60 7.83 -9.52
CA PRO A 204 -0.74 6.51 -10.11
C PRO A 204 -1.77 5.73 -9.33
N ALA A 205 -2.29 4.68 -9.96
CA ALA A 205 -3.27 3.82 -9.35
C ALA A 205 -3.07 2.35 -9.74
N VAL A 206 -3.70 1.47 -8.98
CA VAL A 206 -3.80 0.04 -9.30
C VAL A 206 -5.08 -0.51 -8.69
N HIS A 207 -5.76 -1.41 -9.40
CA HIS A 207 -6.88 -2.13 -8.81
C HIS A 207 -6.36 -3.14 -7.77
N ARG A 208 -7.06 -3.30 -6.65
CA ARG A 208 -6.65 -4.20 -5.55
C ARG A 208 -6.37 -5.64 -5.98
N SER A 209 -7.07 -6.15 -7.01
CA SER A 209 -6.82 -7.49 -7.55
C SER A 209 -5.48 -7.59 -8.27
N ASP A 210 -5.10 -6.56 -9.04
CA ASP A 210 -3.81 -6.56 -9.74
C ASP A 210 -2.65 -6.39 -8.76
N ALA A 211 -2.84 -5.60 -7.71
CA ALA A 211 -1.88 -5.51 -6.60
C ALA A 211 -1.71 -6.88 -5.92
N ALA A 212 -2.81 -7.58 -5.62
CA ALA A 212 -2.77 -8.92 -5.04
C ALA A 212 -2.02 -9.92 -5.94
N HIS A 213 -2.32 -9.91 -7.23
CA HIS A 213 -1.63 -10.73 -8.23
C HIS A 213 -0.11 -10.47 -8.22
N LEU A 214 0.32 -9.21 -8.13
CA LEU A 214 1.75 -8.88 -8.02
C LEU A 214 2.38 -9.43 -6.73
N PHE A 215 1.70 -9.34 -5.58
CA PHE A 215 2.20 -9.93 -4.34
C PHE A 215 2.41 -11.44 -4.47
N ARG A 216 1.51 -12.15 -5.15
CA ARG A 216 1.67 -13.58 -5.45
C ARG A 216 2.89 -13.84 -6.34
N LEU A 217 3.00 -13.15 -7.48
CA LEU A 217 4.14 -13.31 -8.40
C LEU A 217 5.47 -13.01 -7.70
N ALA A 218 5.50 -11.97 -6.87
CA ALA A 218 6.68 -11.61 -6.13
C ALA A 218 7.05 -12.66 -5.06
N LEU A 219 6.07 -13.23 -4.36
CA LEU A 219 6.28 -14.33 -3.42
C LEU A 219 6.91 -15.54 -4.11
N GLU A 220 6.40 -15.89 -5.28
CA GLU A 220 6.84 -17.07 -6.04
C GLU A 220 8.23 -16.87 -6.65
N GLY A 221 8.49 -15.71 -7.27
CA GLY A 221 9.59 -15.57 -8.23
C GLY A 221 10.45 -14.30 -8.13
N ALA A 222 10.18 -13.34 -7.24
CA ALA A 222 11.02 -12.14 -7.17
C ALA A 222 12.46 -12.50 -6.74
N PRO A 223 13.49 -12.00 -7.45
CA PRO A 223 14.87 -12.09 -6.98
C PRO A 223 15.06 -11.43 -5.61
N ALA A 224 15.99 -11.93 -4.81
CA ALA A 224 16.34 -11.33 -3.53
C ALA A 224 16.79 -9.87 -3.71
N GLY A 225 16.31 -8.98 -2.84
CA GLY A 225 16.60 -7.55 -2.89
C GLY A 225 15.80 -6.79 -3.95
N SER A 226 14.71 -7.34 -4.48
CA SER A 226 13.89 -6.67 -5.50
C SER A 226 13.00 -5.58 -4.92
N THR A 227 12.92 -4.45 -5.61
CA THR A 227 11.87 -3.45 -5.41
C THR A 227 10.94 -3.45 -6.60
N LEU A 228 9.64 -3.52 -6.32
CA LEU A 228 8.57 -3.68 -7.31
C LEU A 228 7.53 -2.58 -7.11
N HIS A 229 6.95 -2.07 -8.19
CA HIS A 229 5.90 -1.06 -8.18
C HIS A 229 4.58 -1.68 -8.62
N ALA A 230 3.62 -1.78 -7.70
CA ALA A 230 2.26 -2.22 -7.97
C ALA A 230 1.44 -1.09 -8.62
N VAL A 231 1.82 -0.66 -9.82
CA VAL A 231 1.23 0.52 -10.47
C VAL A 231 0.71 0.14 -11.87
N ALA A 232 -0.57 0.41 -12.14
CA ALA A 232 -1.23 0.11 -13.41
C ALA A 232 -1.10 1.24 -14.44
N ASP A 233 -1.07 2.50 -14.00
CA ASP A 233 -0.87 3.68 -14.84
C ASP A 233 0.20 4.63 -14.25
N GLU A 234 0.82 5.47 -15.08
CA GLU A 234 1.86 6.39 -14.59
C GLU A 234 1.32 7.62 -13.83
N GLY A 235 0.00 7.71 -13.66
CA GLY A 235 -0.64 8.79 -12.91
C GLY A 235 -1.84 9.42 -13.60
N VAL A 236 -2.97 9.45 -12.90
CA VAL A 236 -4.15 10.22 -13.27
C VAL A 236 -4.05 11.64 -12.70
N PRO A 237 -4.25 12.70 -13.50
CA PRO A 237 -4.29 14.08 -12.99
C PRO A 237 -5.38 14.24 -11.93
N ILE A 238 -5.08 14.92 -10.82
CA ILE A 238 -6.05 15.16 -9.74
C ILE A 238 -7.27 15.92 -10.24
N ARG A 239 -7.09 16.85 -11.18
CA ARG A 239 -8.21 17.53 -11.83
C ARG A 239 -9.19 16.56 -12.49
N THR A 240 -8.69 15.54 -13.18
CA THR A 240 -9.54 14.50 -13.81
C THR A 240 -10.33 13.74 -12.75
N LEU A 241 -9.72 13.42 -11.60
CA LEU A 241 -10.42 12.77 -10.49
C LEU A 241 -11.52 13.69 -9.93
N ALA A 242 -11.23 14.97 -9.71
CA ALA A 242 -12.21 15.96 -9.25
C ALA A 242 -13.37 16.12 -10.24
N GLU A 243 -13.11 16.09 -11.54
CA GLU A 243 -14.15 16.16 -12.58
C GLU A 243 -15.08 14.93 -12.55
N VAL A 244 -14.54 13.73 -12.36
CA VAL A 244 -15.32 12.50 -12.20
C VAL A 244 -16.16 12.56 -10.93
N ILE A 245 -15.56 12.95 -9.81
CA ILE A 245 -16.25 13.09 -8.51
C ILE A 245 -17.38 14.13 -8.61
N GLY A 246 -17.11 15.30 -9.17
CA GLY A 246 -18.09 16.36 -9.35
C GLY A 246 -19.27 15.91 -10.21
N ARG A 247 -19.00 15.18 -11.31
CA ARG A 247 -20.04 14.59 -12.17
C ARG A 247 -20.94 13.62 -11.41
N HIS A 248 -20.37 12.67 -10.65
CA HIS A 248 -21.15 11.67 -9.92
C HIS A 248 -21.93 12.24 -8.74
N LEU A 249 -21.39 13.27 -8.08
CA LEU A 249 -22.04 13.91 -6.94
C LEU A 249 -22.97 15.06 -7.33
N GLY A 250 -22.97 15.50 -8.59
CA GLY A 250 -23.70 16.69 -9.04
C GLY A 250 -23.17 17.99 -8.42
N LEU A 251 -21.87 18.05 -8.15
CA LEU A 251 -21.21 19.18 -7.50
C LEU A 251 -20.40 20.02 -8.50
N PRO A 252 -20.25 21.33 -8.27
CA PRO A 252 -19.29 22.13 -9.02
C PRO A 252 -17.87 21.60 -8.81
N VAL A 253 -17.04 21.78 -9.84
CA VAL A 253 -15.60 21.43 -9.80
C VAL A 253 -14.81 22.73 -9.77
N ALA A 254 -13.91 22.89 -8.82
CA ALA A 254 -13.21 24.17 -8.62
C ALA A 254 -11.74 23.98 -8.21
N SER A 255 -10.91 24.92 -8.66
CA SER A 255 -9.55 25.07 -8.15
C SER A 255 -9.56 25.62 -6.72
N VAL A 256 -8.74 25.03 -5.86
CA VAL A 256 -8.44 25.49 -4.51
C VAL A 256 -7.01 26.04 -4.54
N SER A 257 -6.81 27.25 -4.02
CA SER A 257 -5.48 27.84 -3.96
C SER A 257 -4.56 26.98 -3.07
N PRO A 258 -3.23 26.91 -3.33
CA PRO A 258 -2.31 26.19 -2.44
C PRO A 258 -2.39 26.67 -0.98
N ASP A 259 -2.63 27.97 -0.75
CA ASP A 259 -2.75 28.56 0.58
C ASP A 259 -4.02 28.09 1.32
N ASP A 260 -5.11 27.84 0.58
CA ASP A 260 -6.39 27.38 1.15
C ASP A 260 -6.48 25.84 1.26
N ALA A 261 -5.52 25.11 0.69
CA ALA A 261 -5.58 23.66 0.56
C ALA A 261 -5.74 22.95 1.91
N ALA A 262 -5.02 23.40 2.94
CA ALA A 262 -5.12 22.82 4.30
C ALA A 262 -6.51 23.02 4.93
N GLY A 263 -7.15 24.17 4.68
CA GLY A 263 -8.51 24.42 5.15
C GLY A 263 -9.58 23.60 4.41
N HIS A 264 -9.32 23.29 3.13
CA HIS A 264 -10.24 22.53 2.30
C HIS A 264 -10.13 21.02 2.49
N PHE A 265 -8.91 20.48 2.40
CA PHE A 265 -8.63 19.04 2.39
C PHE A 265 -8.08 18.51 3.73
N ALA A 266 -7.91 19.37 4.74
CA ALA A 266 -7.38 19.00 6.05
C ALA A 266 -6.04 18.22 5.94
N TRP A 267 -5.96 17.04 6.56
CA TRP A 267 -4.76 16.20 6.57
C TRP A 267 -4.36 15.69 5.17
N LEU A 268 -5.28 15.63 4.20
CA LEU A 268 -4.98 15.20 2.84
C LEU A 268 -4.27 16.27 2.01
N ALA A 269 -4.31 17.54 2.40
CA ALA A 269 -3.78 18.65 1.60
C ALA A 269 -2.30 18.43 1.21
N GLY A 270 -1.49 17.95 2.16
CA GLY A 270 -0.08 17.66 1.92
C GLY A 270 0.14 16.56 0.87
N PHE A 271 -0.70 15.53 0.87
CA PHE A 271 -0.63 14.46 -0.12
C PHE A 271 -1.15 14.93 -1.48
N LEU A 272 -2.31 15.60 -1.51
CA LEU A 272 -2.96 16.07 -2.74
C LEU A 272 -2.15 17.12 -3.48
N GLY A 273 -1.24 17.83 -2.80
CA GLY A 273 -0.31 18.75 -3.44
C GLY A 273 0.91 18.07 -4.08
N MET A 274 1.14 16.77 -3.83
CA MET A 274 2.30 16.06 -4.38
C MET A 274 1.99 15.49 -5.77
N ASP A 275 2.85 15.79 -6.75
CA ASP A 275 2.93 15.05 -8.02
C ASP A 275 3.76 13.78 -7.78
N SER A 276 3.18 12.62 -8.03
CA SER A 276 3.79 11.32 -7.71
C SER A 276 3.78 10.33 -8.89
N PRO A 277 4.09 10.75 -10.13
CA PRO A 277 4.08 9.87 -11.28
C PRO A 277 5.07 8.71 -11.06
N THR A 278 4.65 7.48 -11.34
CA THR A 278 5.44 6.29 -11.04
C THR A 278 5.30 5.26 -12.15
N SER A 279 6.42 4.80 -12.68
CA SER A 279 6.45 3.70 -13.65
C SER A 279 6.54 2.35 -12.94
N SER A 280 6.00 1.31 -13.58
CA SER A 280 6.15 -0.10 -13.18
C SER A 280 6.85 -0.93 -14.26
N ALA A 281 7.54 -0.29 -15.21
CA ALA A 281 8.11 -0.96 -16.38
C ALA A 281 9.04 -2.12 -16.01
N TYR A 282 9.92 -1.94 -15.02
CA TYR A 282 10.82 -3.00 -14.57
C TYR A 282 10.06 -4.14 -13.89
N THR A 283 9.05 -3.83 -13.07
CA THR A 283 8.20 -4.84 -12.43
C THR A 283 7.49 -5.72 -13.45
N ARG A 284 6.94 -5.10 -14.50
CA ARG A 284 6.24 -5.80 -15.59
C ARG A 284 7.18 -6.69 -16.39
N GLU A 285 8.38 -6.20 -16.70
CA GLU A 285 9.41 -6.96 -17.41
C GLU A 285 9.91 -8.15 -16.56
N LEU A 286 10.20 -7.91 -15.29
CA LEU A 286 10.81 -8.90 -14.39
C LEU A 286 9.88 -10.06 -14.05
N LEU A 287 8.60 -9.79 -13.80
CA LEU A 287 7.64 -10.77 -13.29
C LEU A 287 6.55 -11.13 -14.31
N GLU A 288 6.65 -10.61 -15.54
CA GLU A 288 5.59 -10.71 -16.55
C GLU A 288 4.22 -10.22 -16.02
N TRP A 289 4.23 -9.34 -15.02
CA TRP A 289 3.02 -8.84 -14.40
C TRP A 289 2.32 -7.89 -15.36
N GLN A 290 1.10 -8.24 -15.75
CA GLN A 290 0.25 -7.42 -16.61
C GLN A 290 -1.04 -7.13 -15.84
N PRO A 291 -1.25 -5.88 -15.35
CA PRO A 291 -2.50 -5.52 -14.71
C PRO A 291 -3.64 -5.63 -15.72
N THR A 292 -4.74 -6.26 -15.32
CA THR A 292 -5.91 -6.54 -16.16
C THR A 292 -7.21 -5.98 -15.59
N GLY A 293 -7.17 -5.47 -14.35
CA GLY A 293 -8.28 -4.77 -13.73
C GLY A 293 -8.60 -3.45 -14.43
N PRO A 294 -9.73 -2.84 -14.05
CA PRO A 294 -10.12 -1.54 -14.57
C PRO A 294 -9.07 -0.47 -14.22
N GLY A 295 -8.96 0.57 -15.06
CA GLY A 295 -8.24 1.78 -14.67
C GLY A 295 -8.98 2.56 -13.57
N LEU A 296 -8.30 3.48 -12.88
CA LEU A 296 -8.90 4.24 -11.76
C LEU A 296 -10.17 5.01 -12.17
N VAL A 297 -10.13 5.71 -13.31
CA VAL A 297 -11.29 6.49 -13.80
C VAL A 297 -12.45 5.57 -14.18
N GLU A 298 -12.16 4.45 -14.84
CA GLU A 298 -13.17 3.45 -15.20
C GLU A 298 -13.83 2.83 -13.96
N ASP A 299 -13.03 2.54 -12.92
CA ASP A 299 -13.54 1.97 -11.69
C ASP A 299 -14.36 2.96 -10.86
N LEU A 300 -13.93 4.23 -10.81
CA LEU A 300 -14.74 5.34 -10.26
C LEU A 300 -16.10 5.43 -10.95
N ASP A 301 -16.14 5.27 -12.27
CA ASP A 301 -17.38 5.35 -13.06
C ASP A 301 -18.39 4.23 -12.77
N LYS A 302 -17.98 3.16 -12.08
CA LYS A 302 -18.91 2.13 -11.58
C LYS A 302 -19.77 2.60 -10.40
N GLY A 303 -19.40 3.71 -9.75
CA GLY A 303 -20.29 4.38 -8.79
C GLY A 303 -20.17 3.95 -7.33
N HIS A 304 -19.37 2.92 -7.01
CA HIS A 304 -19.32 2.34 -5.65
C HIS A 304 -18.77 3.32 -4.59
N TYR A 305 -17.86 4.22 -4.96
CA TYR A 305 -17.41 5.33 -4.11
C TYR A 305 -18.50 6.38 -3.80
N PHE A 306 -19.58 6.43 -4.59
CA PHE A 306 -20.59 7.48 -4.52
C PHE A 306 -21.93 7.01 -3.95
N ALA A 307 -22.05 5.74 -3.57
CA ALA A 307 -23.19 5.27 -2.81
C ALA A 307 -23.31 6.04 -1.48
N ALA A 308 -24.54 6.36 -1.07
CA ALA A 308 -24.75 6.89 0.27
C ALA A 308 -24.35 5.81 1.29
N PRO A 309 -23.69 6.16 2.40
CA PRO A 309 -23.47 5.21 3.48
C PRO A 309 -24.82 4.62 3.88
N SER A 310 -24.91 3.28 3.90
CA SER A 310 -26.07 2.61 4.48
C SER A 310 -26.25 3.13 5.90
N VAL A 311 -27.41 3.73 6.19
CA VAL A 311 -27.78 4.29 7.50
C VAL A 311 -27.92 3.17 8.53
#